data_AF-A0A1G7I604-F1
#
_entry.id   AF-A0A1G7I604-F1
#
_cell.length_a   1.000
_cell.length_b   1.000
_cell.length_c   1.000
_cell.angle_alpha   90.00
_cell.angle_beta   90.00
_cell.angle_gamma   90.00
#
_symmetry.space_group_name_H-M   'P 1'
#
loop_
_entity.id
_entity.type
_entity.pdbx_description
1 polymer ?
#
loop_
_entity_poly.entity_id
_entity_poly.type
_entity_poly.pdbx_seq_one_letter_code
_entity_poly.pdbx_strand_id
1 'polypeptide(L)'
;MASSIGSGAISAVGHNLHMWRHRFEREFVPASHRVVDVFLARLIPTFASAGEEAQSYGKELWDRAMSDWGDPDISEAEVADAVREAEVEYYLNLTGMEQGILNCCALFLYHLFEQHLLTFHRQELLHWREQNDTKLLKHDEIHSRLYKKGICTKSFASWGKLEELRHLANTLKHGEGKSSRELASLAPDLFCRVGGVAGVAFSMSPRVYTPLLGDDVFVTERHVREYAVAIEGFWCELLAAMEPKAGATW
;
A
#
# COMPACT_ATOMS: atom_id res chain seq x y z
N MET A 1 -38.28 46.02 19.73
CA MET A 1 -38.07 44.59 20.02
C MET A 1 -37.76 43.91 18.69
N ALA A 2 -36.52 43.48 18.51
CA ALA A 2 -36.06 42.79 17.32
C ALA A 2 -36.35 41.29 17.45
N SER A 3 -36.99 40.70 16.44
CA SER A 3 -36.94 39.25 16.24
C SER A 3 -36.38 38.97 14.85
N SER A 4 -35.08 38.70 14.80
CA SER A 4 -34.46 38.02 13.66
C SER A 4 -34.71 36.53 13.83
N ILE A 5 -35.56 35.96 12.98
CA ILE A 5 -35.63 34.51 12.80
C ILE A 5 -34.47 34.14 11.90
N GLY A 6 -33.47 33.49 12.48
CA GLY A 6 -32.28 33.01 11.79
C GLY A 6 -32.68 31.97 10.75
N SER A 7 -32.51 32.32 9.48
CA SER A 7 -32.48 31.38 8.37
C SER A 7 -31.21 30.54 8.51
N GLY A 8 -31.36 29.32 9.04
CA GLY A 8 -30.33 28.29 9.00
C GLY A 8 -30.22 27.74 7.59
N ALA A 9 -29.51 28.45 6.73
CA ALA A 9 -29.13 27.93 5.42
C ALA A 9 -28.16 26.76 5.62
N ILE A 10 -28.67 25.54 5.46
CA ILE A 10 -27.84 24.37 5.18
C ILE A 10 -27.22 24.65 3.80
N SER A 11 -25.98 25.13 3.81
CA SER A 11 -25.18 25.32 2.61
C SER A 11 -25.02 23.95 1.94
N ALA A 12 -25.81 23.75 0.89
CA ALA A 12 -25.61 22.67 -0.07
C ALA A 12 -24.14 22.70 -0.53
N VAL A 13 -23.50 21.52 -0.54
CA VAL A 13 -22.15 21.29 -1.08
C VAL A 13 -22.24 21.49 -2.59
N GLY A 14 -22.33 22.75 -3.02
CA GLY A 14 -22.74 23.12 -4.38
C GLY A 14 -21.66 23.70 -5.26
N HIS A 15 -20.46 23.99 -4.74
CA HIS A 15 -19.52 24.81 -5.51
C HIS A 15 -18.50 24.04 -6.37
N ASN A 16 -18.27 22.74 -6.19
CA ASN A 16 -17.24 22.04 -6.98
C ASN A 16 -17.53 20.56 -7.31
N LEU A 17 -18.77 20.07 -7.22
CA LEU A 17 -19.06 18.66 -7.49
C LEU A 17 -18.58 18.19 -8.88
N HIS A 18 -18.79 19.01 -9.93
CA HIS A 18 -18.27 18.70 -11.27
C HIS A 18 -16.74 18.65 -11.29
N MET A 19 -16.07 19.61 -10.65
CA MET A 19 -14.60 19.64 -10.58
C MET A 19 -14.07 18.40 -9.87
N TRP A 20 -14.64 18.04 -8.72
CA TRP A 20 -14.21 16.87 -7.95
C TRP A 20 -14.54 15.56 -8.63
N ARG A 21 -15.70 15.44 -9.30
CA ARG A 21 -15.99 14.32 -10.20
C ARG A 21 -14.86 14.15 -11.21
N HIS A 22 -14.51 15.23 -11.91
CA HIS A 22 -13.43 15.19 -12.89
C HIS A 22 -12.10 14.77 -12.26
N ARG A 23 -11.70 15.36 -11.13
CA ARG A 23 -10.43 14.99 -10.47
C ARG A 23 -10.42 13.55 -9.99
N PHE A 24 -11.51 13.06 -9.40
CA PHE A 24 -11.61 11.69 -8.94
C PHE A 24 -11.52 10.69 -10.11
N GLU A 25 -12.35 10.90 -11.14
CA GLU A 25 -12.47 9.99 -12.29
C GLU A 25 -11.28 10.07 -13.26
N ARG A 26 -10.63 11.23 -13.39
CA ARG A 26 -9.57 11.47 -14.40
C ARG A 26 -8.16 11.59 -13.84
N GLU A 27 -8.02 11.92 -12.56
CA GLU A 27 -6.70 12.08 -11.94
C GLU A 27 -6.45 11.01 -10.87
N PHE A 28 -7.27 10.97 -9.82
CA PHE A 28 -6.97 10.19 -8.61
C PHE A 28 -7.09 8.68 -8.84
N VAL A 29 -8.21 8.21 -9.39
CA VAL A 29 -8.42 6.79 -9.70
C VAL A 29 -7.45 6.29 -10.78
N PRO A 30 -7.26 7.00 -11.91
CA PRO A 30 -6.27 6.58 -12.89
C PRO A 30 -4.83 6.59 -12.35
N ALA A 31 -4.50 7.46 -11.39
CA ALA A 31 -3.18 7.46 -10.76
C ALA A 31 -2.93 6.19 -9.93
N SER A 32 -3.91 5.72 -9.15
CA SER A 32 -3.75 4.44 -8.43
C SER A 32 -3.59 3.26 -9.39
N HIS A 33 -4.36 3.23 -10.48
CA HIS A 33 -4.23 2.16 -11.49
C HIS A 33 -2.87 2.18 -12.19
N ARG A 34 -2.35 3.37 -12.55
CA ARG A 34 -0.99 3.49 -13.12
C ARG A 34 0.09 2.99 -12.18
N VAL A 35 -0.05 3.20 -10.87
CA VAL A 35 0.89 2.65 -9.88
C VAL A 35 0.87 1.12 -9.95
N VAL A 36 -0.32 0.51 -9.90
CA VAL A 36 -0.46 -0.94 -10.01
C VAL A 36 0.18 -1.46 -11.29
N ASP A 37 -0.12 -0.84 -12.43
CA ASP A 37 0.43 -1.26 -13.73
C ASP A 37 1.95 -1.15 -13.78
N VAL A 38 2.53 -0.07 -13.27
CA VAL A 38 4.00 0.10 -13.26
C VAL A 38 4.66 -0.96 -12.38
N PHE A 39 4.15 -1.18 -11.16
CA PHE A 39 4.74 -2.17 -10.28
C PHE A 39 4.58 -3.59 -10.85
N LEU A 40 3.35 -3.99 -11.20
CA LEU A 40 3.05 -5.37 -11.57
C LEU A 40 3.49 -5.73 -13.00
N ALA A 41 3.36 -4.80 -13.96
CA ALA A 41 3.69 -5.11 -15.36
C ALA A 41 5.12 -4.71 -15.75
N ARG A 42 5.83 -3.92 -14.93
CA ARG A 42 7.20 -3.46 -15.27
C ARG A 42 8.26 -3.82 -14.24
N LEU A 43 7.95 -3.81 -12.94
CA LEU A 43 8.94 -4.11 -11.90
C LEU A 43 8.95 -5.60 -11.52
N ILE A 44 7.80 -6.19 -11.21
CA ILE A 44 7.74 -7.61 -10.82
C ILE A 44 8.34 -8.55 -11.89
N PRO A 45 8.11 -8.36 -13.20
CA PRO A 45 8.67 -9.26 -14.20
C PRO A 45 10.20 -9.27 -14.26
N THR A 46 10.90 -8.27 -13.69
CA THR A 46 12.37 -8.28 -13.66
C THR A 46 12.94 -9.36 -12.75
N PHE A 47 12.14 -9.95 -11.87
CA PHE A 47 12.55 -11.02 -10.97
C PHE A 47 12.30 -12.42 -11.54
N ALA A 48 11.65 -12.53 -12.71
CA ALA A 48 11.39 -13.81 -13.35
C ALA A 48 12.68 -14.59 -13.70
N SER A 49 13.78 -13.88 -13.93
CA SER A 49 15.12 -14.44 -14.20
C SER A 49 15.96 -14.71 -12.94
N ALA A 50 15.43 -14.51 -11.73
CA ALA A 50 16.23 -14.60 -10.49
C ALA A 50 16.96 -15.94 -10.32
N GLY A 51 16.36 -17.05 -10.76
CA GLY A 51 17.02 -18.36 -10.75
C GLY A 51 18.18 -18.47 -11.74
N GLU A 52 18.03 -17.89 -12.94
CA GLU A 52 19.09 -17.87 -13.96
C GLU A 52 20.25 -16.94 -13.53
N GLU A 53 19.92 -15.81 -12.91
CA GLU A 53 20.89 -14.88 -12.33
C GLU A 53 21.69 -15.52 -11.19
N ALA A 54 21.02 -16.25 -10.28
CA ALA A 54 21.69 -16.98 -9.21
C ALA A 54 22.66 -18.05 -9.74
N GLN A 55 22.22 -18.85 -10.72
CA GLN A 55 23.07 -19.87 -11.35
C GLN A 55 24.29 -19.25 -12.04
N SER A 56 24.09 -18.12 -12.73
CA SER A 56 25.18 -17.38 -13.38
C SER A 56 26.18 -16.85 -12.36
N TYR A 57 25.69 -16.29 -11.26
CA TYR A 57 26.51 -15.83 -10.14
C TYR A 57 27.32 -16.98 -9.50
N GLY A 58 26.69 -18.13 -9.24
CA GLY A 58 27.38 -19.32 -8.71
C GLY A 58 28.48 -19.81 -9.66
N LYS A 59 28.22 -19.84 -10.97
CA LYS A 59 29.22 -20.20 -11.97
C LYS A 59 30.42 -19.25 -11.97
N GLU A 60 30.19 -17.94 -11.91
CA GLU A 60 31.27 -16.95 -11.85
C GLU A 60 32.13 -17.09 -10.58
N LEU A 61 31.51 -17.40 -9.43
CA LEU A 61 32.24 -17.68 -8.19
C LEU A 61 33.10 -18.93 -8.31
N TRP A 62 32.54 -20.00 -8.88
CA TRP A 62 33.27 -21.24 -9.13
C TRP A 62 34.49 -21.01 -10.04
N ASP A 63 34.28 -20.40 -11.20
CA ASP A 63 35.34 -20.16 -12.18
C ASP A 63 36.48 -19.32 -11.57
N ARG A 64 36.15 -18.35 -10.71
CA ARG A 64 37.12 -17.55 -9.96
C ARG A 64 37.89 -18.38 -8.93
N ALA A 65 37.19 -19.16 -8.11
CA ALA A 65 37.80 -19.96 -7.06
C ALA A 65 38.74 -21.04 -7.64
N MET A 66 38.37 -21.65 -8.76
CA MET A 66 39.19 -22.66 -9.43
C MET A 66 40.38 -22.06 -10.20
N SER A 67 40.29 -20.80 -10.64
CA SER A 67 41.40 -20.11 -11.32
C SER A 67 42.52 -19.70 -10.36
N ASP A 68 42.16 -19.31 -9.12
CA ASP A 68 43.11 -18.91 -8.07
C ASP A 68 43.47 -20.08 -7.13
N TRP A 69 43.15 -21.31 -7.53
CA TRP A 69 43.35 -22.50 -6.71
C TRP A 69 44.84 -22.76 -6.41
N GLY A 70 45.24 -22.52 -5.17
CA GLY A 70 46.63 -22.68 -4.73
C GLY A 70 46.81 -23.10 -3.28
N ASP A 71 45.72 -23.23 -2.50
CA ASP A 71 45.77 -23.69 -1.12
C ASP A 71 45.54 -25.21 -1.06
N PRO A 72 46.53 -26.02 -0.66
CA PRO A 72 46.39 -27.47 -0.58
C PRO A 72 45.52 -27.94 0.61
N ASP A 73 45.20 -27.05 1.56
CA ASP A 73 44.42 -27.40 2.76
C ASP A 73 42.90 -27.28 2.54
N ILE A 74 42.46 -26.66 1.44
CA ILE A 74 41.05 -26.55 1.06
C ILE A 74 40.73 -27.60 0.00
N SER A 75 39.64 -28.35 0.16
CA SER A 75 39.22 -29.34 -0.83
C SER A 75 38.24 -28.77 -1.87
N GLU A 76 38.24 -29.31 -3.09
CA GLU A 76 37.31 -28.89 -4.16
C GLU A 76 35.84 -28.98 -3.69
N ALA A 77 35.53 -29.98 -2.87
CA ALA A 77 34.20 -30.16 -2.28
C ALA A 77 33.82 -29.02 -1.34
N GLU A 78 34.74 -28.53 -0.51
CA GLU A 78 34.50 -27.37 0.37
C GLU A 78 34.21 -26.10 -0.43
N VAL A 79 34.91 -25.89 -1.55
CA VAL A 79 34.63 -24.76 -2.45
C VAL A 79 33.30 -24.94 -3.16
N ALA A 80 32.95 -26.15 -3.59
CA ALA A 80 31.65 -26.42 -4.22
C ALA A 80 30.48 -26.14 -3.28
N ASP A 81 30.60 -26.54 -2.01
CA ASP A 81 29.60 -26.29 -0.98
C ASP A 81 29.46 -24.78 -0.70
N ALA A 82 30.57 -24.06 -0.56
CA ALA A 82 30.55 -22.60 -0.35
C ALA A 82 29.94 -21.84 -1.53
N VAL A 83 30.25 -22.23 -2.77
CA VAL A 83 29.65 -21.63 -3.97
C VAL A 83 28.15 -21.91 -4.02
N ARG A 84 27.73 -23.13 -3.67
CA ARG A 84 26.31 -23.48 -3.63
C ARG A 84 25.56 -22.70 -2.56
N GLU A 85 26.13 -22.52 -1.38
CA GLU A 85 25.54 -21.70 -0.32
C GLU A 85 25.36 -20.24 -0.79
N ALA A 86 26.38 -19.66 -1.42
CA ALA A 86 26.31 -18.31 -1.97
C ALA A 86 25.30 -18.17 -3.11
N GLU A 87 25.16 -19.18 -3.99
CA GLU A 87 24.13 -19.24 -5.04
C GLU A 87 22.71 -19.23 -4.44
N VAL A 88 22.48 -20.06 -3.41
CA VAL A 88 21.19 -20.12 -2.71
C VAL A 88 20.88 -18.81 -2.00
N GLU A 89 21.85 -18.22 -1.30
CA GLU A 89 21.69 -16.93 -0.63
C GLU A 89 21.34 -15.83 -1.63
N TYR A 90 22.02 -15.78 -2.77
CA TYR A 90 21.74 -14.82 -3.83
C TYR A 90 20.30 -14.95 -4.36
N TYR A 91 19.85 -16.17 -4.64
CA TYR A 91 18.48 -16.43 -5.06
C TYR A 91 17.46 -15.99 -4.00
N LEU A 92 17.67 -16.36 -2.73
CA LEU A 92 16.79 -15.98 -1.63
C LEU A 92 16.70 -14.46 -1.48
N ASN A 93 17.82 -13.75 -1.58
CA ASN A 93 17.85 -12.30 -1.56
C ASN A 93 17.02 -11.68 -2.70
N LEU A 94 17.14 -12.19 -3.93
CA LEU A 94 16.33 -11.70 -5.06
C LEU A 94 14.83 -11.94 -4.85
N THR A 95 14.43 -13.12 -4.37
CA THR A 95 13.01 -13.41 -4.08
C THR A 95 12.48 -12.59 -2.90
N GLY A 96 13.33 -12.28 -1.92
CA GLY A 96 13.02 -11.33 -0.85
C GLY A 96 12.79 -9.92 -1.41
N MET A 97 13.66 -9.46 -2.33
CA MET A 97 13.48 -8.17 -3.00
C MET A 97 12.19 -8.12 -3.83
N GLU A 98 11.85 -9.19 -4.55
CA GLU A 98 10.57 -9.30 -5.27
C GLU A 98 9.38 -9.07 -4.33
N GLN A 99 9.36 -9.78 -3.19
CA GLN A 99 8.33 -9.60 -2.16
C GLN A 99 8.34 -8.19 -1.55
N GLY A 100 9.53 -7.62 -1.34
CA GLY A 100 9.73 -6.24 -0.90
C GLY A 100 9.14 -5.21 -1.87
N ILE A 101 9.22 -5.45 -3.19
CA ILE A 101 8.61 -4.60 -4.23
C ILE A 101 7.08 -4.68 -4.18
N LEU A 102 6.49 -5.86 -3.98
CA LEU A 102 5.04 -6.00 -3.77
C LEU A 102 4.58 -5.24 -2.52
N ASN A 103 5.32 -5.37 -1.42
CA ASN A 103 5.06 -4.64 -0.19
C ASN A 103 5.14 -3.12 -0.44
N CYS A 104 6.18 -2.66 -1.14
CA CYS A 104 6.35 -1.25 -1.51
C CYS A 104 5.21 -0.72 -2.40
N CYS A 105 4.62 -1.55 -3.27
CA CYS A 105 3.46 -1.16 -4.07
C CYS A 105 2.27 -0.77 -3.18
N ALA A 106 1.95 -1.61 -2.18
CA ALA A 106 0.88 -1.32 -1.22
C ALA A 106 1.17 -0.06 -0.40
N LEU A 107 2.42 0.09 0.08
CA LEU A 107 2.87 1.30 0.77
C LEU A 107 2.67 2.55 -0.09
N PHE A 108 3.04 2.49 -1.36
CA PHE A 108 2.90 3.60 -2.30
C PHE A 108 1.43 3.95 -2.55
N LEU A 109 0.58 2.94 -2.79
CA LEU A 109 -0.86 3.15 -3.00
C LEU A 109 -1.51 3.88 -1.82
N TYR A 110 -1.18 3.49 -0.59
CA TYR A 110 -1.70 4.15 0.60
C TYR A 110 -1.27 5.62 0.67
N HIS A 111 0.02 5.90 0.48
CA HIS A 111 0.51 7.28 0.57
C HIS A 111 0.02 8.16 -0.58
N LEU A 112 -0.16 7.60 -1.78
CA LEU A 112 -0.81 8.30 -2.89
C LEU A 112 -2.26 8.66 -2.54
N PHE A 113 -3.01 7.71 -1.97
CA PHE A 113 -4.37 7.94 -1.50
C PHE A 113 -4.41 9.03 -0.41
N GLU A 114 -3.54 8.97 0.58
CA GLU A 114 -3.41 9.98 1.64
C GLU A 114 -3.13 11.38 1.07
N GLN A 115 -2.23 11.50 0.10
CA GLN A 115 -1.94 12.77 -0.58
C GLN A 115 -3.14 13.32 -1.36
N HIS A 116 -3.88 12.46 -2.05
CA HIS A 116 -5.13 12.83 -2.72
C HIS A 116 -6.18 13.29 -1.70
N LEU A 117 -6.34 12.58 -0.59
CA LEU A 117 -7.27 12.93 0.49
C LEU A 117 -6.93 14.26 1.15
N LEU A 118 -5.64 14.52 1.39
CA LEU A 118 -5.17 15.81 1.90
C LEU A 118 -5.37 16.94 0.89
N THR A 119 -5.21 16.66 -0.40
CA THR A 119 -5.50 17.63 -1.47
C THR A 119 -6.98 18.01 -1.47
N PHE A 120 -7.86 17.02 -1.40
CA PHE A 120 -9.30 17.22 -1.26
C PHE A 120 -9.64 18.04 -0.01
N HIS A 121 -9.09 17.65 1.15
CA HIS A 121 -9.30 18.37 2.41
C HIS A 121 -8.89 19.84 2.32
N ARG A 122 -7.69 20.12 1.81
CA ARG A 122 -7.19 21.49 1.64
C ARG A 122 -8.06 22.34 0.73
N GLN A 123 -8.55 21.76 -0.37
CA GLN A 123 -9.23 22.52 -1.42
C GLN A 123 -10.74 22.62 -1.22
N GLU A 124 -11.37 21.67 -0.50
CA GLU A 124 -12.83 21.59 -0.35
C GLU A 124 -13.32 21.76 1.10
N LEU A 125 -12.60 21.18 2.08
CA LEU A 125 -13.09 21.13 3.46
C LEU A 125 -12.57 22.27 4.34
N LEU A 126 -11.40 22.79 4.02
CA LEU A 126 -10.79 23.92 4.71
C LEU A 126 -11.19 25.25 4.09
N HIS A 127 -11.41 26.24 4.94
CA HIS A 127 -11.54 27.62 4.51
C HIS A 127 -10.19 28.11 3.91
N TRP A 128 -10.21 29.06 2.97
CA TRP A 128 -9.00 29.52 2.28
C TRP A 128 -7.88 30.02 3.22
N ARG A 129 -8.23 30.50 4.43
CA ARG A 129 -7.27 30.89 5.49
C ARG A 129 -6.68 29.71 6.27
N GLU A 130 -7.35 28.57 6.26
CA GLU A 130 -6.96 27.35 6.99
C GLU A 130 -6.05 26.44 6.15
N GLN A 131 -5.99 26.62 4.82
CA GLN A 131 -5.36 25.65 3.89
C GLN A 131 -3.87 25.35 4.17
N ASN A 132 -3.16 26.30 4.77
CA ASN A 132 -1.74 26.19 5.11
C ASN A 132 -1.49 25.89 6.59
N ASP A 133 -2.54 25.72 7.41
CA ASP A 133 -2.38 25.34 8.82
C ASP A 133 -2.11 23.83 8.94
N THR A 134 -0.84 23.50 9.21
CA THR A 134 -0.38 22.11 9.37
C THR A 134 -1.09 21.36 10.50
N LYS A 135 -1.65 22.06 11.50
CA LYS A 135 -2.38 21.43 12.60
C LYS A 135 -3.71 20.83 12.14
N LEU A 136 -4.28 21.36 11.06
CA LEU A 136 -5.56 20.92 10.47
C LEU A 136 -5.38 19.84 9.39
N LEU A 137 -4.15 19.54 8.98
CA LEU A 137 -3.84 18.54 7.95
C LEU A 137 -3.67 17.14 8.56
N LYS A 138 -4.72 16.66 9.23
CA LYS A 138 -4.74 15.37 9.92
C LYS A 138 -5.97 14.56 9.50
N HIS A 139 -5.85 13.25 9.37
CA HIS A 139 -6.97 12.37 9.00
C HIS A 139 -8.21 12.56 9.89
N ASP A 140 -8.02 12.67 11.21
CA ASP A 140 -9.14 12.89 12.14
C ASP A 140 -9.92 14.18 11.84
N GLU A 141 -9.24 15.23 11.38
CA GLU A 141 -9.87 16.50 11.00
C GLU A 141 -10.68 16.34 9.71
N ILE A 142 -10.17 15.58 8.73
CA ILE A 142 -10.89 15.26 7.48
C ILE A 142 -12.21 14.55 7.80
N HIS A 143 -12.16 13.48 8.61
CA HIS A 143 -13.34 12.73 9.01
C HIS A 143 -14.32 13.57 9.83
N SER A 144 -13.83 14.39 10.75
CA SER A 144 -14.64 15.33 11.54
C SER A 144 -15.39 16.33 10.66
N ARG A 145 -14.71 16.92 9.67
CA ARG A 145 -15.29 17.90 8.73
C ARG A 145 -16.31 17.26 7.79
N LEU A 146 -16.02 16.08 7.26
CA LEU A 146 -16.96 15.31 6.44
C LEU A 146 -18.21 14.91 7.25
N TYR A 147 -18.02 14.46 8.49
CA TYR A 147 -19.13 14.09 9.36
C TYR A 147 -20.05 15.28 9.66
N LYS A 148 -19.49 16.48 9.92
CA LYS A 148 -20.26 17.72 10.08
C LYS A 148 -21.06 18.10 8.83
N LYS A 149 -20.63 17.64 7.64
CA LYS A 149 -21.36 17.79 6.37
C LYS A 149 -22.31 16.61 6.08
N GLY A 150 -22.50 15.69 7.02
CA GLY A 150 -23.41 14.54 6.88
C GLY A 150 -22.80 13.34 6.17
N ILE A 151 -21.49 13.32 5.92
CA ILE A 151 -20.79 12.24 5.22
C ILE A 151 -20.02 11.40 6.25
N CYS A 152 -20.46 10.15 6.46
CA CYS A 152 -19.77 9.20 7.32
C CYS A 152 -18.89 8.25 6.48
N THR A 153 -17.59 8.55 6.34
CA THR A 153 -16.69 7.69 5.54
C THR A 153 -16.56 6.28 6.09
N LYS A 154 -16.76 6.09 7.41
CA LYS A 154 -16.71 4.77 8.06
C LYS A 154 -17.85 3.84 7.63
N SER A 155 -18.92 4.37 7.03
CA SER A 155 -20.00 3.55 6.48
C SER A 155 -19.79 3.17 5.02
N PHE A 156 -18.68 3.58 4.41
CA PHE A 156 -18.35 3.19 3.04
C PHE A 156 -17.94 1.72 2.99
N ALA A 157 -18.36 1.00 1.96
CA ALA A 157 -17.97 -0.38 1.69
C ALA A 157 -16.46 -0.51 1.49
N SER A 158 -15.82 0.49 0.88
CA SER A 158 -14.36 0.55 0.71
C SER A 158 -13.58 0.73 2.02
N TRP A 159 -14.22 1.22 3.10
CA TRP A 159 -13.55 1.66 4.31
C TRP A 159 -12.72 0.55 4.99
N GLY A 160 -13.27 -0.66 5.09
CA GLY A 160 -12.57 -1.77 5.74
C GLY A 160 -11.25 -2.12 5.06
N LYS A 161 -11.25 -2.17 3.73
CA LYS A 161 -10.05 -2.50 2.95
C LYS A 161 -9.04 -1.33 2.92
N LEU A 162 -9.49 -0.09 3.01
CA LEU A 162 -8.60 1.07 3.19
C LEU A 162 -7.96 1.12 4.57
N GLU A 163 -8.68 0.72 5.63
CA GLU A 163 -8.10 0.62 6.97
C GLU A 163 -7.05 -0.51 7.04
N GLU A 164 -7.33 -1.65 6.41
CA GLU A 164 -6.34 -2.72 6.21
C GLU A 164 -5.07 -2.16 5.52
N LEU A 165 -5.24 -1.45 4.40
CA LEU A 165 -4.14 -0.82 3.66
C LEU A 165 -3.35 0.20 4.52
N ARG A 166 -4.04 1.01 5.33
CA ARG A 166 -3.41 1.95 6.26
C ARG A 166 -2.55 1.24 7.29
N HIS A 167 -3.06 0.17 7.88
CA HIS A 167 -2.31 -0.62 8.87
C HIS A 167 -1.13 -1.34 8.23
N LEU A 168 -1.31 -1.87 7.02
CA LEU A 168 -0.25 -2.45 6.21
C LEU A 168 0.87 -1.44 5.93
N ALA A 169 0.56 -0.28 5.35
CA ALA A 169 1.55 0.76 5.06
C ALA A 169 2.36 1.18 6.30
N ASN A 170 1.69 1.39 7.43
CA ASN A 170 2.37 1.71 8.68
C ASN A 170 3.23 0.56 9.21
N THR A 171 2.79 -0.69 9.05
CA THR A 171 3.53 -1.90 9.43
C THR A 171 4.79 -2.05 8.57
N LEU A 172 4.68 -1.86 7.25
CA LEU A 172 5.84 -1.92 6.35
C LEU A 172 6.88 -0.85 6.69
N LYS A 173 6.43 0.36 7.05
CA LYS A 173 7.31 1.49 7.38
C LYS A 173 7.99 1.36 8.75
N HIS A 174 7.28 0.85 9.74
CA HIS A 174 7.71 0.90 11.15
C HIS A 174 8.00 -0.46 11.78
N GLY A 175 7.64 -1.56 11.12
CA GLY A 175 7.73 -2.91 11.66
C GLY A 175 6.70 -3.19 12.77
N GLU A 176 7.15 -3.87 13.82
CA GLU A 176 6.34 -4.26 14.95
C GLU A 176 5.78 -3.05 15.75
N GLY A 177 4.51 -3.13 16.14
CA GLY A 177 3.83 -2.06 16.86
C GLY A 177 2.31 -2.17 16.90
N LYS A 178 1.64 -1.04 17.10
CA LYS A 178 0.18 -0.99 17.13
C LYS A 178 -0.42 -1.41 15.79
N SER A 179 0.08 -0.83 14.68
CA SER A 179 -0.45 -1.09 13.35
C SER A 179 -0.32 -2.55 12.91
N SER A 180 0.78 -3.23 13.23
CA SER A 180 0.96 -4.65 12.89
C SER A 180 0.03 -5.57 13.68
N ARG A 181 -0.23 -5.26 14.96
CA ARG A 181 -1.22 -6.01 15.75
C ARG A 181 -2.64 -5.84 15.23
N GLU A 182 -2.99 -4.61 14.84
CA GLU A 182 -4.29 -4.31 14.22
C GLU A 182 -4.40 -4.98 12.83
N LEU A 183 -3.32 -4.96 12.04
CA LEU A 183 -3.26 -5.65 10.75
C LEU A 183 -3.42 -7.17 10.90
N ALA A 184 -2.74 -7.80 11.86
CA ALA A 184 -2.86 -9.23 12.12
C ALA A 184 -4.27 -9.66 12.53
N SER A 185 -5.06 -8.73 13.08
CA SER A 185 -6.47 -8.97 13.42
C SER A 185 -7.39 -8.80 12.21
N LEU A 186 -7.06 -7.86 11.30
CA LEU A 186 -7.87 -7.53 10.12
C LEU A 186 -7.59 -8.46 8.93
N ALA A 187 -6.34 -8.79 8.68
CA ALA A 187 -5.85 -9.54 7.52
C ALA A 187 -4.69 -10.46 7.95
N PRO A 188 -4.98 -11.53 8.70
CA PRO A 188 -3.97 -12.48 9.17
C PRO A 188 -3.26 -13.22 8.02
N ASP A 189 -3.91 -13.33 6.86
CA ASP A 189 -3.36 -13.96 5.66
C ASP A 189 -2.12 -13.22 5.11
N LEU A 190 -1.97 -11.93 5.39
CA LEU A 190 -0.76 -11.16 5.04
C LEU A 190 0.50 -11.62 5.79
N PHE A 191 0.37 -12.40 6.87
CA PHE A 191 1.48 -12.93 7.66
C PHE A 191 1.77 -14.41 7.33
N CYS A 192 1.09 -14.95 6.33
CA CYS A 192 1.25 -16.33 5.89
C CYS A 192 1.96 -16.34 4.54
N ARG A 193 3.16 -16.94 4.49
CA ARG A 193 3.79 -17.23 3.20
C ARG A 193 3.17 -18.51 2.65
N VAL A 194 2.62 -18.44 1.45
CA VAL A 194 2.23 -19.62 0.69
C VAL A 194 3.47 -20.08 -0.09
N GLY A 195 4.05 -21.23 0.27
CA GLY A 195 5.27 -21.72 -0.38
C GLY A 195 5.37 -23.25 -0.40
N GLY A 196 5.81 -23.81 -1.53
CA GLY A 196 6.24 -25.21 -1.67
C GLY A 196 5.15 -26.25 -1.96
N VAL A 197 5.60 -27.44 -2.41
CA VAL A 197 4.81 -28.58 -2.91
C VAL A 197 3.56 -28.82 -2.05
N ALA A 198 2.38 -28.69 -2.68
CA ALA A 198 1.03 -28.76 -2.09
C ALA A 198 0.40 -27.46 -1.53
N GLY A 199 1.03 -26.29 -1.66
CA GLY A 199 0.36 -25.00 -1.40
C GLY A 199 -0.03 -24.78 0.07
N VAL A 200 0.72 -25.38 0.99
CA VAL A 200 0.47 -25.25 2.42
C VAL A 200 0.89 -23.86 2.90
N ALA A 201 -0.02 -23.15 3.57
CA ALA A 201 0.30 -21.87 4.21
C ALA A 201 1.09 -22.13 5.49
N PHE A 202 2.28 -21.54 5.59
CA PHE A 202 3.05 -21.56 6.83
C PHE A 202 2.83 -20.23 7.55
N SER A 203 2.26 -20.30 8.76
CA SER A 203 2.19 -19.15 9.66
C SER A 203 3.62 -18.80 10.06
N MET A 204 4.10 -17.66 9.63
CA MET A 204 5.36 -17.11 10.11
C MET A 204 5.17 -16.54 11.52
N SER A 205 6.27 -16.40 12.27
CA SER A 205 6.30 -15.79 13.59
C SER A 205 5.53 -14.45 13.59
N PRO A 206 4.77 -14.10 14.65
CA PRO A 206 3.96 -12.87 14.68
C PRO A 206 4.79 -11.57 14.74
N ARG A 207 6.12 -11.67 14.69
CA ARG A 207 7.02 -10.54 14.83
C ARG A 207 7.31 -9.96 13.44
N VAL A 208 7.38 -8.65 13.36
CA VAL A 208 7.62 -7.92 12.11
C VAL A 208 8.89 -7.10 12.25
N TYR A 209 9.95 -7.54 11.59
CA TYR A 209 11.29 -6.97 11.69
C TYR A 209 11.71 -6.31 10.39
N THR A 210 11.70 -7.07 9.29
CA THR A 210 12.29 -6.66 8.01
C THR A 210 11.30 -6.72 6.83
N PRO A 211 10.08 -6.15 6.95
CA PRO A 211 9.05 -6.29 5.94
C PRO A 211 9.36 -5.64 4.59
N LEU A 212 10.29 -4.69 4.54
CA LEU A 212 10.75 -4.10 3.28
C LEU A 212 11.72 -5.01 2.51
N LEU A 213 12.37 -5.96 3.19
CA LEU A 213 13.23 -6.96 2.55
C LEU A 213 12.45 -8.22 2.13
N GLY A 214 11.12 -8.21 2.28
CA GLY A 214 10.25 -9.31 1.87
C GLY A 214 9.97 -10.35 2.95
N ASP A 215 10.37 -10.10 4.19
CA ASP A 215 10.09 -10.97 5.33
C ASP A 215 8.80 -10.57 6.07
N ASP A 216 8.25 -11.47 6.88
CA ASP A 216 7.16 -11.24 7.84
C ASP A 216 5.79 -10.82 7.27
N VAL A 217 5.73 -10.12 6.13
CA VAL A 217 4.54 -9.60 5.48
C VAL A 217 4.59 -9.93 3.99
N PHE A 218 3.55 -10.60 3.49
CA PHE A 218 3.48 -11.20 2.16
C PHE A 218 2.31 -10.60 1.36
N VAL A 219 2.50 -9.38 0.84
CA VAL A 219 1.57 -8.78 -0.11
C VAL A 219 1.61 -9.55 -1.42
N THR A 220 0.45 -9.84 -2.01
CA THR A 220 0.32 -10.50 -3.31
C THR A 220 -0.20 -9.53 -4.36
N GLU A 221 -0.08 -9.87 -5.64
CA GLU A 221 -0.71 -9.10 -6.72
C GLU A 221 -2.22 -8.92 -6.50
N ARG A 222 -2.90 -9.97 -5.99
CA ARG A 222 -4.32 -9.91 -5.65
C ARG A 222 -4.57 -8.81 -4.62
N HIS A 223 -3.79 -8.76 -3.54
CA HIS A 223 -3.91 -7.72 -2.52
C HIS A 223 -3.75 -6.32 -3.12
N VAL A 224 -2.71 -6.11 -3.93
CA VAL A 224 -2.46 -4.82 -4.61
C VAL A 224 -3.67 -4.39 -5.45
N ARG A 225 -4.27 -5.30 -6.23
CA ARG A 225 -5.45 -5.02 -7.04
C ARG A 225 -6.69 -4.70 -6.19
N GLU A 226 -6.90 -5.46 -5.11
CA GLU A 226 -7.99 -5.20 -4.16
C GLU A 226 -7.86 -3.82 -3.50
N TYR A 227 -6.64 -3.39 -3.16
CA TYR A 227 -6.39 -2.06 -2.62
C TYR A 227 -6.68 -0.95 -3.62
N ALA A 228 -6.29 -1.11 -4.88
CA ALA A 228 -6.63 -0.14 -5.93
C ALA A 228 -8.15 -0.04 -6.15
N VAL A 229 -8.86 -1.17 -6.15
CA VAL A 229 -10.33 -1.20 -6.21
C VAL A 229 -10.95 -0.51 -5.00
N ALA A 230 -10.40 -0.69 -3.79
CA ALA A 230 -10.90 -0.01 -2.59
C ALA A 230 -10.68 1.52 -2.66
N ILE A 231 -9.53 1.97 -3.19
CA ILE A 231 -9.26 3.40 -3.42
C ILE A 231 -10.27 3.98 -4.41
N GLU A 232 -10.53 3.28 -5.52
CA GLU A 232 -11.56 3.67 -6.49
C GLU A 232 -12.95 3.73 -5.84
N GLY A 233 -13.33 2.68 -5.12
CA GLY A 233 -14.59 2.59 -4.39
C GLY A 233 -14.78 3.79 -3.46
N PHE A 234 -13.76 4.16 -2.70
CA PHE A 234 -13.83 5.31 -1.79
C PHE A 234 -14.14 6.61 -2.52
N TRP A 235 -13.47 6.89 -3.65
CA TRP A 235 -13.73 8.11 -4.41
C TRP A 235 -15.13 8.14 -5.01
N CYS A 236 -15.60 6.99 -5.51
CA CYS A 236 -16.98 6.83 -6.01
C CYS A 236 -18.02 7.04 -4.89
N GLU A 237 -17.81 6.45 -3.72
CA GLU A 237 -18.70 6.57 -2.57
C GLU A 237 -18.70 7.98 -1.99
N LEU A 238 -17.53 8.64 -1.92
CA LEU A 238 -17.42 10.03 -1.51
C LEU A 238 -18.17 10.93 -2.49
N LEU A 239 -18.00 10.73 -3.78
CA LEU A 239 -18.70 11.50 -4.80
C LEU A 239 -20.22 11.34 -4.69
N ALA A 240 -20.71 10.11 -4.54
CA ALA A 240 -22.13 9.82 -4.33
C ALA A 240 -22.66 10.45 -3.03
N ALA A 241 -21.85 10.48 -1.97
CA ALA A 241 -22.22 11.11 -0.70
C ALA A 241 -22.24 12.65 -0.78
N MET A 242 -21.48 13.24 -1.72
CA MET A 242 -21.48 14.68 -2.00
C MET A 242 -22.65 15.11 -2.90
N GLU A 243 -23.27 14.18 -3.64
CA GLU A 243 -24.42 14.49 -4.48
C GLU A 243 -25.63 14.93 -3.63
N PRO A 244 -26.39 15.96 -4.07
CA PRO A 244 -27.62 16.33 -3.41
C PRO A 244 -28.58 15.14 -3.41
N LYS A 245 -29.04 14.70 -2.23
CA LYS A 245 -30.10 13.70 -2.15
C LYS A 245 -31.35 14.25 -2.81
N ALA A 246 -31.79 13.63 -3.91
CA ALA A 246 -33.04 13.98 -4.58
C ALA A 246 -34.19 13.88 -3.56
N GLY A 247 -34.79 15.02 -3.19
CA GLY A 247 -35.93 15.08 -2.26
C GLY A 247 -35.82 16.10 -1.13
N ALA A 248 -34.69 16.80 -0.94
CA ALA A 248 -34.60 17.92 0.01
C ALA A 248 -34.96 19.25 -0.67
N THR A 249 -36.17 19.36 -1.21
CA THR A 249 -36.79 20.65 -1.51
C THR A 249 -37.54 21.13 -0.26
N TRP A 250 -37.07 22.22 0.34
CA TRP A 250 -37.86 23.04 1.26
C TRP A 250 -38.03 24.42 0.65
#